data_AF-A0A6N8TPS8-F1
#
_entry.id   AF-A0A6N8TPS8-F1
#
_cell.length_a   1.000
_cell.length_b   1.000
_cell.length_c   1.000
_cell.angle_alpha   90.00
_cell.angle_beta   90.00
_cell.angle_gamma   90.00
#
_symmetry.space_group_name_H-M   'P 1'
#
loop_
_entity.id
_entity.type
_entity.pdbx_description
1 polymer ?
#
loop_
_entity_poly.entity_id
_entity_poly.type
_entity_poly.pdbx_seq_one_letter_code
_entity_poly.pdbx_strand_id
1 'polypeptide(L)'
;MHKSTLAKEFTFKIEPDDHGGKKKTVTIQSQNISEPPVAGKKQRRKKEPNAHLLIGFDTEYQSVADNELESTIEAGAKNELLSYQFSIKLITKDAQAETPEADGIIIPDEDQRLTFSEFVGFAIGSLIEKFPDLKLPNSIYLLGHFIRADFPAFSDFKDNARLTSNVRSTFVSIDSAISVKFGEADTAIAEFNVVVRDTILLAPSNAKSLAGIGDLLGFPKIQLGKTPQEDKEIKENMARFRRERWSEFREYAIRDAQVCVRFAERIIQQSQTLFTSFKMPATLTSFGTKLLLQGWQQKGLDGNQILGRETVKEKIFSKKDGYFKTKIVTPLKEEAYFNEAFITETYHGGRNEQFIFGIADEGEWRDHDLSSAYTTAMSLIGMPDWDNITNLIDLDDVGPHDLSFFSVDFEFPQSVRFPTLPVRTANGIIFPRKGNSKCAAPELYLAKKLGARLTFRKGVHVPTNCHHPAFRDFIKTSIEKRMAHPKGTFDNLFWKEVGNSTYGKTAQGLREKRVYNLQDDGMEALPPSKITQPYFASFITSYTRAVLGEILNGFAEHVDVFSVTTDGFLSNASDQDIETATSGELFKSFRAARRHLD
;
A
#
# COMPACT_ATOMS: atom_id res chain seq x y z
N MET A 1 9.61 35.40 5.09
CA MET A 1 9.17 34.97 3.74
C MET A 1 10.32 35.21 2.78
N HIS A 2 11.10 34.19 2.45
CA HIS A 2 12.04 34.29 1.33
C HIS A 2 11.20 34.47 0.06
N LYS A 3 11.40 35.57 -0.68
CA LYS A 3 10.91 35.65 -2.06
C LYS A 3 11.60 34.52 -2.82
N SER A 4 10.83 33.54 -3.29
CA SER A 4 11.33 32.52 -4.22
C SER A 4 11.83 33.26 -5.45
N THR A 5 13.15 33.34 -5.62
CA THR A 5 13.76 33.78 -6.87
C THR A 5 13.44 32.72 -7.90
N LEU A 6 12.62 33.10 -8.88
CA LEU A 6 12.35 32.26 -10.05
C LEU A 6 13.65 32.12 -10.84
N ALA A 7 14.09 30.88 -11.04
CA ALA A 7 15.22 30.55 -11.91
C ALA A 7 14.69 29.93 -13.22
N LYS A 8 15.41 30.17 -14.32
CA LYS A 8 15.13 29.54 -15.62
C LYS A 8 16.35 28.87 -16.25
N GLU A 9 17.53 29.14 -15.70
CA GLU A 9 18.81 28.58 -16.12
C GLU A 9 19.43 27.86 -14.92
N PHE A 10 19.92 26.65 -15.14
CA PHE A 10 20.44 25.78 -14.10
C PHE A 10 21.81 25.26 -14.53
N THR A 11 22.85 25.56 -13.75
CA THR A 11 24.22 25.12 -14.03
C THR A 11 24.75 24.29 -12.89
N PHE A 12 25.06 23.02 -13.15
CA PHE A 12 25.60 22.10 -12.15
C PHE A 12 26.74 21.25 -12.70
N LYS A 13 27.58 20.72 -11.80
CA LYS A 13 28.57 19.69 -12.17
C LYS A 13 27.83 18.41 -12.54
N ILE A 14 28.25 17.78 -13.63
CA ILE A 14 27.78 16.48 -14.09
C ILE A 14 28.89 15.43 -14.07
N GLU A 15 30.11 15.83 -13.72
CA GLU A 15 31.28 14.97 -13.49
C GLU A 15 31.98 15.48 -12.22
N PRO A 16 32.54 14.59 -11.38
CA PRO A 16 33.31 15.00 -10.21
C PRO A 16 34.63 15.67 -10.62
N ASP A 17 35.22 16.44 -9.71
CA ASP A 17 36.44 17.20 -10.00
C ASP A 17 37.63 16.28 -10.36
N ASP A 18 37.70 15.09 -9.76
CA ASP A 18 38.66 14.03 -10.10
C ASP A 18 38.59 13.57 -11.56
N HIS A 19 37.47 13.82 -12.25
CA HIS A 19 37.22 13.47 -13.64
C HIS A 19 37.02 14.69 -14.54
N GLY A 20 37.49 15.87 -14.12
CA GLY A 20 37.49 17.11 -14.91
C GLY A 20 36.40 18.11 -14.55
N GLY A 21 35.50 17.79 -13.60
CA GLY A 21 34.57 18.75 -13.01
C GLY A 21 33.60 19.38 -14.02
N LYS A 22 33.27 18.65 -15.09
CA LYS A 22 32.47 19.17 -16.20
C LYS A 22 31.13 19.70 -15.69
N LYS A 23 30.83 20.95 -16.04
CA LYS A 23 29.54 21.59 -15.76
C LYS A 23 28.63 21.52 -16.98
N LYS A 24 27.34 21.44 -16.71
CA LYS A 24 26.28 21.52 -17.72
C LYS A 24 25.32 22.62 -17.33
N THR A 25 24.97 23.45 -18.30
CA THR A 25 23.96 24.50 -18.17
C THR A 25 22.76 24.13 -19.01
N VAL A 26 21.57 24.11 -18.40
CA VAL A 26 20.30 23.88 -19.10
C VAL A 26 19.35 25.05 -18.86
N THR A 27 18.48 25.31 -19.82
CA THR A 27 17.54 26.44 -19.77
C THR A 27 16.12 25.97 -20.04
N ILE A 28 15.17 26.55 -19.33
CA ILE A 28 13.73 26.39 -19.56
C ILE A 28 13.21 27.65 -20.22
N GLN A 29 12.50 27.51 -21.34
CA GLN A 29 11.90 28.64 -22.06
C GLN A 29 10.37 28.52 -22.07
N SER A 30 9.68 29.65 -22.10
CA SER A 30 8.20 29.70 -22.12
C SER A 30 7.60 28.95 -23.31
N GLN A 31 8.30 28.97 -24.45
CA GLN A 31 7.90 28.22 -25.64
C GLN A 31 7.95 26.70 -25.47
N ASN A 32 8.58 26.15 -24.43
CA ASN A 32 8.57 24.71 -24.18
C ASN A 32 7.39 24.25 -23.32
N ILE A 33 6.50 25.16 -22.91
CA ILE A 33 5.40 24.85 -21.99
C ILE A 33 4.07 24.86 -22.73
N SER A 34 3.28 23.80 -22.57
CA SER A 34 1.99 23.64 -23.24
C SER A 34 0.88 24.55 -22.70
N GLU A 35 0.91 24.88 -21.41
CA GLU A 35 -0.04 25.80 -20.75
C GLU A 35 0.73 26.89 -19.98
N PRO A 36 0.68 28.17 -20.38
CA PRO A 36 1.33 29.24 -19.63
C PRO A 36 0.65 29.44 -18.25
N PRO A 37 1.38 29.95 -17.24
CA PRO A 37 0.83 30.17 -15.90
C PRO A 37 -0.35 31.16 -15.93
N VAL A 38 -1.52 30.73 -15.47
CA VAL A 38 -2.75 31.55 -15.48
C VAL A 38 -2.85 32.36 -14.19
N ALA A 39 -2.74 33.69 -14.27
CA ALA A 39 -2.98 34.58 -13.15
C ALA A 39 -4.49 34.67 -12.79
N GLY A 40 -4.85 34.31 -11.56
CA GLY A 40 -6.01 34.89 -10.87
C GLY A 40 -7.43 34.42 -11.23
N LYS A 41 -7.68 33.23 -11.78
CA LYS A 41 -9.07 32.72 -11.95
C LYS A 41 -9.37 31.42 -11.20
N LYS A 42 -10.56 31.38 -10.57
CA LYS A 42 -11.16 30.21 -9.89
C LYS A 42 -10.93 28.94 -10.71
N GLN A 43 -10.32 27.93 -10.08
CA GLN A 43 -10.08 26.60 -10.65
C GLN A 43 -11.36 26.07 -11.32
N ARG A 44 -11.43 26.15 -12.66
CA ARG A 44 -12.33 25.29 -13.44
C ARG A 44 -11.98 23.84 -13.10
N ARG A 45 -12.99 22.95 -13.01
CA ARG A 45 -12.77 21.49 -12.86
C ARG A 45 -11.66 21.07 -13.83
N LYS A 46 -10.44 20.80 -13.34
CA LYS A 46 -9.30 20.42 -14.18
C LYS A 46 -9.67 19.13 -14.90
N LYS A 47 -9.75 19.19 -16.23
CA LYS A 47 -9.86 18.00 -17.08
C LYS A 47 -8.63 17.12 -16.78
N GLU A 48 -8.80 15.80 -16.76
CA GLU A 48 -7.69 14.88 -16.52
C GLU A 48 -6.58 15.14 -17.54
N PRO A 49 -5.30 15.25 -17.10
CA PRO A 49 -4.20 15.49 -18.04
C PRO A 49 -4.10 14.33 -19.03
N ASN A 50 -3.86 14.66 -20.31
CA ASN A 50 -3.61 13.67 -21.35
C ASN A 50 -2.12 13.35 -21.51
N ALA A 51 -1.25 14.01 -20.74
CA ALA A 51 0.19 13.84 -20.76
C ALA A 51 0.78 14.11 -19.37
N HIS A 52 1.87 13.42 -19.05
CA HIS A 52 2.62 13.58 -17.80
C HIS A 52 4.13 13.54 -18.06
N LEU A 53 4.89 14.27 -17.26
CA LEU A 53 6.31 14.01 -17.10
C LEU A 53 6.52 13.06 -15.92
N LEU A 54 7.23 11.97 -16.15
CA LEU A 54 7.73 11.09 -15.11
C LEU A 54 9.16 11.49 -14.82
N ILE A 55 9.48 11.78 -13.56
CA ILE A 55 10.86 12.05 -13.10
C ILE A 55 11.20 11.03 -12.03
N GLY A 56 12.02 10.04 -12.39
CA GLY A 56 12.71 9.16 -11.44
C GLY A 56 13.78 9.94 -10.71
N PHE A 57 13.92 9.67 -9.41
CA PHE A 57 14.84 10.34 -8.50
C PHE A 57 15.42 9.32 -7.53
N ASP A 58 16.73 9.42 -7.33
CA ASP A 58 17.50 8.62 -6.39
C ASP A 58 18.75 9.42 -5.96
N THR A 59 19.37 9.05 -4.82
CA THR A 59 20.62 9.67 -4.36
C THR A 59 21.65 8.64 -3.90
N GLU A 60 22.93 8.89 -4.22
CA GLU A 60 24.04 8.11 -3.68
C GLU A 60 24.74 8.85 -2.54
N TYR A 61 25.12 8.13 -1.49
CA TYR A 61 25.78 8.69 -0.32
C TYR A 61 26.90 7.79 0.21
N GLN A 62 27.85 8.38 0.93
CA GLN A 62 28.85 7.66 1.71
C GLN A 62 28.45 7.71 3.20
N SER A 63 28.34 6.54 3.83
CA SER A 63 28.13 6.47 5.27
C SER A 63 29.39 6.90 6.01
N VAL A 64 29.23 7.75 7.03
CA VAL A 64 30.28 8.13 7.97
C VAL A 64 30.41 7.01 9.03
N ALA A 65 31.63 6.63 9.42
CA ALA A 65 31.86 5.51 10.33
C ALA A 65 31.31 5.77 11.75
N ASP A 66 30.88 4.71 12.44
CA ASP A 66 30.23 4.75 13.77
C ASP A 66 31.06 5.49 14.84
N ASN A 67 32.39 5.51 14.72
CA ASN A 67 33.28 6.14 15.71
C ASN A 67 33.30 7.68 15.65
N GLU A 68 32.75 8.29 14.59
CA GLU A 68 32.63 9.76 14.48
C GLU A 68 31.26 10.27 14.98
N LEU A 69 30.32 9.37 15.30
CA LEU A 69 28.98 9.73 15.78
C LEU A 69 28.97 10.32 17.20
N GLU A 70 29.93 10.00 18.07
CA GLU A 70 29.92 10.49 19.46
C GLU A 70 30.15 12.01 19.58
N SER A 71 30.77 12.64 18.57
CA SER A 71 31.04 14.09 18.57
C SER A 71 30.00 14.92 17.78
N THR A 72 29.09 14.27 17.04
CA THR A 72 28.19 14.93 16.06
C THR A 72 26.69 14.84 16.42
N ILE A 73 26.35 14.40 17.64
CA ILE A 73 24.95 14.32 18.11
C ILE A 73 24.27 15.70 18.12
N GLU A 74 25.02 16.81 18.26
CA GLU A 74 24.47 18.17 18.18
C GLU A 74 24.26 18.69 16.74
N ALA A 75 24.87 18.06 15.72
CA ALA A 75 24.81 18.51 14.32
C ALA A 75 23.94 17.62 13.40
N GLY A 76 23.53 16.44 13.90
CA GLY A 76 22.86 15.41 13.11
C GLY A 76 23.82 14.78 12.11
N ALA A 77 24.25 13.54 12.35
CA ALA A 77 25.12 12.81 11.44
C ALA A 77 24.55 12.87 10.00
N LYS A 78 25.25 13.58 9.10
CA LYS A 78 24.86 13.70 7.69
C LYS A 78 25.79 12.79 6.90
N ASN A 79 25.24 11.73 6.32
CA ASN A 79 25.93 11.00 5.26
C ASN A 79 26.40 12.00 4.19
N GLU A 80 27.62 11.81 3.69
CA GLU A 80 28.17 12.62 2.60
C GLU A 80 27.37 12.32 1.34
N LEU A 81 26.77 13.34 0.73
CA LEU A 81 25.96 13.17 -0.47
C LEU A 81 26.84 13.22 -1.71
N LEU A 82 26.89 12.14 -2.47
CA LEU A 82 27.81 11.99 -3.60
C LEU A 82 27.19 12.43 -4.93
N SER A 83 25.90 12.17 -5.13
CA SER A 83 25.19 12.55 -6.36
C SER A 83 23.68 12.56 -6.21
N TYR A 84 23.03 13.32 -7.10
CA TYR A 84 21.61 13.18 -7.42
C TYR A 84 21.49 12.63 -8.83
N GLN A 85 20.59 11.68 -9.05
CA GLN A 85 20.38 11.06 -10.35
C GLN A 85 18.92 11.19 -10.75
N PHE A 86 18.69 11.34 -12.05
CA PHE A 86 17.34 11.42 -12.58
C PHE A 86 17.19 10.69 -13.90
N SER A 87 15.96 10.24 -14.11
CA SER A 87 15.45 9.81 -15.41
C SER A 87 14.16 10.56 -15.66
N ILE A 88 14.05 11.29 -16.76
CA ILE A 88 12.86 12.05 -17.12
C ILE A 88 12.28 11.52 -18.43
N LYS A 89 10.96 11.26 -18.43
CA LYS A 89 10.24 10.73 -19.59
C LYS A 89 8.91 11.43 -19.77
N LEU A 90 8.61 11.85 -21.00
CA LEU A 90 7.29 12.32 -21.38
C LEU A 90 6.41 11.13 -21.79
N ILE A 91 5.26 11.00 -21.12
CA ILE A 91 4.25 10.02 -21.51
C ILE A 91 2.96 10.72 -21.92
N THR A 92 2.33 10.21 -22.97
CA THR A 92 1.04 10.68 -23.51
C THR A 92 0.03 9.55 -23.52
N LYS A 93 -1.26 9.91 -23.39
CA LYS A 93 -2.36 8.94 -23.41
C LYS A 93 -2.45 8.18 -24.74
N ASP A 94 -2.15 8.88 -25.84
CA ASP A 94 -2.04 8.31 -27.18
C ASP A 94 -0.57 7.89 -27.37
N ALA A 95 -0.29 6.60 -27.18
CA ALA A 95 1.07 6.07 -27.19
C ALA A 95 1.79 6.39 -28.51
N GLN A 96 2.94 7.05 -28.43
CA GLN A 96 3.87 7.23 -29.55
C GLN A 96 4.96 6.16 -29.51
N ALA A 97 5.43 5.72 -30.68
CA ALA A 97 6.42 4.64 -30.82
C ALA A 97 7.78 4.96 -30.16
N GLU A 98 8.14 6.25 -30.08
CA GLU A 98 9.26 6.76 -29.31
C GLU A 98 8.77 7.90 -28.43
N THR A 99 9.06 7.82 -27.13
CA THR A 99 8.68 8.83 -26.13
C THR A 99 9.93 9.59 -25.71
N PRO A 100 9.92 10.94 -25.73
CA PRO A 100 11.07 11.73 -25.34
C PRO A 100 11.54 11.41 -23.92
N GLU A 101 12.79 10.99 -23.80
CA GLU A 101 13.43 10.68 -22.52
C GLU A 101 14.85 11.22 -22.44
N ALA A 102 15.26 11.63 -21.24
CA ALA A 102 16.61 12.06 -20.92
C ALA A 102 16.98 11.59 -19.51
N ASP A 103 18.26 11.33 -19.30
CA ASP A 103 18.79 10.91 -18.01
C ASP A 103 19.99 11.78 -17.65
N GLY A 104 20.28 11.89 -16.35
CA GLY A 104 21.42 12.65 -15.90
C GLY A 104 21.78 12.40 -14.46
N ILE A 105 22.94 12.95 -14.11
CA ILE A 105 23.48 12.94 -12.77
C ILE A 105 23.95 14.37 -12.46
N ILE A 106 23.77 14.78 -11.21
CA ILE A 106 24.23 16.06 -10.67
C ILE A 106 25.17 15.74 -9.53
N ILE A 107 26.37 16.31 -9.59
CA ILE A 107 27.35 16.24 -8.50
C ILE A 107 27.21 17.53 -7.70
N PRO A 108 26.74 17.47 -6.43
CA PRO A 108 26.71 18.65 -5.59
C PRO A 108 28.12 19.12 -5.27
N ASP A 109 28.26 20.42 -5.00
CA ASP A 109 29.47 20.92 -4.33
C ASP A 109 29.52 20.38 -2.89
N GLU A 110 30.73 20.27 -2.32
CA GLU A 110 30.93 19.77 -0.96
C GLU A 110 30.04 20.51 0.05
N ASP A 111 29.39 19.75 0.95
CA ASP A 111 28.43 20.22 1.95
C ASP A 111 27.20 20.98 1.42
N GLN A 112 27.01 21.04 0.09
CA GLN A 112 25.86 21.68 -0.52
C GLN A 112 24.78 20.66 -0.89
N ARG A 113 23.52 21.09 -0.75
CA ARG A 113 22.35 20.31 -1.13
C ARG A 113 21.50 21.15 -2.07
N LEU A 114 21.07 20.54 -3.16
CA LEU A 114 20.16 21.19 -4.10
C LEU A 114 18.82 21.42 -3.41
N THR A 115 18.15 22.50 -3.79
CA THR A 115 16.72 22.64 -3.57
C THR A 115 15.96 21.68 -4.49
N PHE A 116 14.75 21.30 -4.07
CA PHE A 116 13.86 20.48 -4.88
C PHE A 116 13.58 21.10 -6.25
N SER A 117 13.40 22.43 -6.29
CA SER A 117 13.12 23.17 -7.53
C SER A 117 14.30 23.18 -8.50
N GLU A 118 15.53 23.27 -8.00
CA GLU A 118 16.75 23.19 -8.82
C GLU A 118 16.90 21.82 -9.48
N PHE A 119 16.68 20.74 -8.73
CA PHE A 119 16.74 19.38 -9.26
C PHE A 119 15.69 19.16 -10.36
N VAL A 120 14.43 19.51 -10.09
CA VAL A 120 13.34 19.41 -11.09
C VAL A 120 13.64 20.28 -12.31
N GLY A 121 14.13 21.50 -12.10
CA GLY A 121 14.49 22.43 -13.18
C GLY A 121 15.60 21.88 -14.08
N PHE A 122 16.63 21.29 -13.49
CA PHE A 122 17.73 20.69 -14.24
C PHE A 122 17.30 19.46 -15.03
N ALA A 123 16.45 18.60 -14.47
CA ALA A 123 15.89 17.44 -15.16
C ALA A 123 15.05 17.86 -16.38
N ILE A 124 14.14 18.83 -16.19
CA ILE A 124 13.32 19.39 -17.27
C ILE A 124 14.18 20.05 -18.35
N GLY A 125 15.13 20.89 -17.95
CA GLY A 125 16.04 21.55 -18.87
C GLY A 125 16.87 20.56 -19.69
N SER A 126 17.28 19.43 -19.09
CA SER A 126 18.00 18.36 -19.80
C SER A 126 17.14 17.66 -20.86
N LEU A 127 15.83 17.50 -20.61
CA LEU A 127 14.90 16.99 -21.62
C LEU A 127 14.70 18.00 -22.76
N ILE A 128 14.53 19.28 -22.43
CA ILE A 128 14.36 20.36 -23.42
C ILE A 128 15.61 20.51 -24.29
N GLU A 129 16.81 20.47 -23.71
CA GLU A 129 18.06 20.55 -24.47
C GLU A 129 18.15 19.43 -25.51
N LYS A 130 17.77 18.20 -25.14
CA LYS A 130 17.76 17.04 -26.04
C LYS A 130 16.61 17.12 -27.07
N PHE A 131 15.48 17.73 -26.72
CA PHE A 131 14.30 17.90 -27.57
C PHE A 131 13.78 19.35 -27.55
N PRO A 132 14.43 20.29 -28.25
CA PRO A 132 14.15 21.72 -28.14
C PRO A 132 12.74 22.15 -28.55
N ASP A 133 12.10 21.41 -29.46
CA ASP A 133 10.76 21.70 -29.97
C ASP A 133 9.63 21.12 -29.10
N LEU A 134 9.99 20.41 -28.02
CA LEU A 134 9.02 19.70 -27.18
C LEU A 134 8.17 20.67 -26.36
N LYS A 135 6.86 20.42 -26.36
CA LYS A 135 5.87 21.10 -25.50
C LYS A 135 5.54 20.22 -24.30
N LEU A 136 5.98 20.64 -23.13
CA LEU A 136 5.86 19.89 -21.88
C LEU A 136 4.51 20.14 -21.19
N PRO A 137 3.88 19.11 -20.59
CA PRO A 137 2.72 19.27 -19.72
C PRO A 137 3.13 19.88 -18.38
N ASN A 138 2.19 20.53 -17.69
CA ASN A 138 2.40 21.07 -16.34
C ASN A 138 2.24 20.03 -15.22
N SER A 139 2.05 18.75 -15.55
CA SER A 139 1.84 17.67 -14.58
C SER A 139 3.06 16.78 -14.51
N ILE A 140 3.65 16.68 -13.32
CA ILE A 140 4.84 15.87 -13.06
C ILE A 140 4.52 14.83 -12.00
N TYR A 141 4.94 13.58 -12.22
CA TYR A 141 5.11 12.60 -11.16
C TYR A 141 6.60 12.52 -10.80
N LEU A 142 6.93 12.84 -9.56
CA LEU A 142 8.24 12.53 -9.00
C LEU A 142 8.19 11.15 -8.38
N LEU A 143 9.14 10.30 -8.78
CA LEU A 143 9.15 8.87 -8.52
C LEU A 143 10.44 8.51 -7.79
N GLY A 144 10.31 7.88 -6.62
CA GLY A 144 11.43 7.22 -5.96
C GLY A 144 11.04 5.81 -5.54
N HIS A 145 12.01 5.06 -5.01
CA HIS A 145 11.76 3.78 -4.38
C HIS A 145 12.16 3.85 -2.90
N PHE A 146 11.16 3.84 -2.02
CA PHE A 146 11.36 4.19 -0.62
C PHE A 146 11.92 5.62 -0.45
N ILE A 147 11.19 6.59 -1.01
CA ILE A 147 11.61 8.00 -1.15
C ILE A 147 11.96 8.68 0.18
N ARG A 148 11.58 8.08 1.31
CA ARG A 148 12.01 8.55 2.64
C ARG A 148 13.53 8.55 2.81
N ALA A 149 14.27 7.72 2.09
CA ALA A 149 15.73 7.72 2.10
C ALA A 149 16.29 8.96 1.36
N ASP A 150 15.78 9.25 0.15
CA ASP A 150 16.36 10.24 -0.76
C ASP A 150 15.75 11.64 -0.64
N PHE A 151 14.45 11.75 -0.36
CA PHE A 151 13.75 13.03 -0.29
C PHE A 151 14.34 14.00 0.77
N PRO A 152 14.82 13.53 1.94
CA PRO A 152 15.56 14.37 2.88
C PRO A 152 16.87 14.94 2.35
N ALA A 153 17.34 14.49 1.17
CA ALA A 153 18.58 14.98 0.61
C ALA A 153 18.51 16.44 0.15
N PHE A 154 17.31 16.96 -0.14
CA PHE A 154 17.09 18.35 -0.56
C PHE A 154 17.19 19.35 0.60
N SER A 155 17.77 20.52 0.34
CA SER A 155 17.93 21.57 1.35
C SER A 155 16.60 22.16 1.87
N ASP A 156 15.57 22.16 1.04
CA ASP A 156 14.21 22.64 1.32
C ASP A 156 13.22 21.51 1.65
N PHE A 157 13.72 20.31 2.01
CA PHE A 157 12.90 19.13 2.34
C PHE A 157 11.79 19.43 3.35
N LYS A 158 12.07 20.18 4.42
CA LYS A 158 11.09 20.43 5.49
C LYS A 158 9.83 21.14 4.98
N ASP A 159 9.98 22.07 4.05
CA ASP A 159 8.85 22.81 3.47
C ASP A 159 8.06 21.93 2.51
N ASN A 160 8.76 21.14 1.69
CA ASN A 160 8.14 20.24 0.71
C ASN A 160 7.47 19.02 1.37
N ALA A 161 8.04 18.48 2.44
CA ALA A 161 7.52 17.33 3.17
C ALA A 161 6.13 17.62 3.76
N ARG A 162 5.89 18.86 4.20
CA ARG A 162 4.57 19.33 4.66
C ARG A 162 3.50 19.24 3.57
N LEU A 163 3.87 19.24 2.29
CA LEU A 163 2.94 19.08 1.17
C LEU A 163 2.73 17.61 0.76
N THR A 164 3.29 16.67 1.53
CA THR A 164 3.13 15.22 1.34
C THR A 164 2.40 14.59 2.54
N SER A 165 2.06 13.32 2.42
CA SER A 165 1.40 12.52 3.45
C SER A 165 2.25 11.29 3.76
N ASN A 166 2.29 10.91 5.03
CA ASN A 166 2.96 9.67 5.44
C ASN A 166 2.04 8.47 5.15
N VAL A 167 2.46 7.59 4.24
CA VAL A 167 1.75 6.35 3.93
C VAL A 167 2.70 5.19 4.08
N ARG A 168 2.42 4.30 5.05
CA ARG A 168 3.27 3.13 5.37
C ARG A 168 4.76 3.51 5.53
N SER A 169 5.03 4.57 6.28
CA SER A 169 6.38 5.04 6.61
C SER A 169 7.16 5.69 5.46
N THR A 170 6.52 6.03 4.34
CA THR A 170 7.12 6.82 3.24
C THR A 170 6.27 8.04 2.88
N PHE A 171 6.77 8.91 1.98
CA PHE A 171 6.15 10.17 1.56
C PHE A 171 5.43 10.05 0.22
N VAL A 172 4.15 10.43 0.17
CA VAL A 172 3.36 10.51 -1.06
C VAL A 172 2.39 11.68 -1.05
N SER A 173 2.09 12.25 -2.21
CA SER A 173 1.10 13.35 -2.30
C SER A 173 -0.33 12.81 -2.49
N ILE A 174 -1.20 12.94 -1.50
CA ILE A 174 -2.60 12.47 -1.61
C ILE A 174 -3.52 13.56 -2.18
N ASP A 175 -3.62 14.69 -1.47
CA ASP A 175 -4.58 15.76 -1.76
C ASP A 175 -3.95 17.04 -2.30
N SER A 176 -2.61 17.12 -2.25
CA SER A 176 -1.81 18.28 -2.65
C SER A 176 -0.83 17.91 -3.76
N ALA A 177 -0.31 18.93 -4.45
CA ALA A 177 0.85 18.83 -5.32
C ALA A 177 1.82 19.95 -4.93
N ILE A 178 3.11 19.71 -5.09
CA ILE A 178 4.14 20.73 -4.89
C ILE A 178 4.16 21.60 -6.15
N SER A 179 3.85 22.90 -6.01
CA SER A 179 3.93 23.85 -7.13
C SER A 179 5.38 24.31 -7.28
N VAL A 180 5.97 24.03 -8.44
CA VAL A 180 7.33 24.45 -8.81
C VAL A 180 7.22 25.47 -9.93
N LYS A 181 7.79 26.65 -9.72
CA LYS A 181 7.72 27.77 -10.67
C LYS A 181 9.11 28.15 -11.15
N PHE A 182 9.20 28.42 -12.44
CA PHE A 182 10.42 28.87 -13.12
C PHE A 182 10.14 30.17 -13.85
N GLY A 183 11.14 31.03 -14.01
CA GLY A 183 10.94 32.36 -14.59
C GLY A 183 12.07 33.33 -14.36
N GLU A 184 11.74 34.61 -14.50
CA GLU A 184 12.64 35.74 -14.28
C GLU A 184 12.09 36.61 -13.16
N ALA A 185 12.89 36.86 -12.10
CA ALA A 185 12.56 37.75 -10.99
C ALA A 185 11.11 37.60 -10.45
N ASP A 186 10.16 38.36 -11.01
CA ASP A 186 8.74 38.40 -10.62
C ASP A 186 7.76 37.80 -11.65
N THR A 187 8.25 37.30 -12.80
CA THR A 187 7.43 36.74 -13.89
C THR A 187 7.70 35.24 -14.06
N ALA A 188 6.72 34.41 -13.71
CA ALA A 188 6.76 32.98 -13.97
C ALA A 188 6.58 32.70 -15.48
N ILE A 189 7.54 31.97 -16.07
CA ILE A 189 7.46 31.47 -17.44
C ILE A 189 6.91 30.05 -17.50
N ALA A 190 7.03 29.30 -16.40
CA ALA A 190 6.53 27.94 -16.26
C ALA A 190 6.05 27.67 -14.83
N GLU A 191 4.97 26.89 -14.69
CA GLU A 191 4.49 26.37 -13.41
C GLU A 191 4.14 24.89 -13.57
N PHE A 192 4.77 24.05 -12.75
CA PHE A 192 4.55 22.61 -12.73
C PHE A 192 3.91 22.17 -11.41
N ASN A 193 2.99 21.22 -11.49
CA ASN A 193 2.39 20.56 -10.35
C ASN A 193 3.08 19.20 -10.18
N VAL A 194 3.92 19.08 -9.17
CA VAL A 194 4.68 17.88 -8.88
C VAL A 194 3.95 17.04 -7.84
N VAL A 195 3.59 15.82 -8.23
CA VAL A 195 2.94 14.82 -7.39
C VAL A 195 3.96 13.76 -7.04
N VAL A 196 4.26 13.61 -5.74
CA VAL A 196 5.22 12.61 -5.26
C VAL A 196 4.54 11.24 -5.16
N ARG A 197 5.15 10.22 -5.75
CA ARG A 197 4.72 8.83 -5.71
C ARG A 197 5.90 7.94 -5.35
N ASP A 198 5.65 6.98 -4.47
CA ASP A 198 6.65 5.99 -4.09
C ASP A 198 6.32 4.64 -4.73
N THR A 199 7.26 4.12 -5.52
CA THR A 199 7.10 2.86 -6.23
C THR A 199 6.99 1.67 -5.27
N ILE A 200 7.54 1.73 -4.05
CA ILE A 200 7.43 0.65 -3.06
C ILE A 200 5.99 0.38 -2.63
N LEU A 201 5.11 1.38 -2.69
CA LEU A 201 3.68 1.26 -2.36
C LEU A 201 2.85 0.70 -3.51
N LEU A 202 3.45 0.62 -4.70
CA LEU A 202 2.86 0.15 -5.94
C LEU A 202 3.44 -1.20 -6.37
N ALA A 203 4.56 -1.60 -5.77
CA ALA A 203 5.21 -2.87 -5.98
C ALA A 203 4.41 -4.03 -5.36
N PRO A 204 4.29 -5.17 -6.06
CA PRO A 204 3.75 -6.39 -5.46
C PRO A 204 4.60 -6.89 -4.29
N SER A 205 4.00 -7.57 -3.31
CA SER A 205 4.73 -7.98 -2.09
C SER A 205 5.92 -8.91 -2.39
N ASN A 206 5.79 -9.76 -3.42
CA ASN A 206 6.84 -10.67 -3.89
C ASN A 206 7.99 -9.97 -4.64
N ALA A 207 7.83 -8.70 -5.05
CA ALA A 207 8.81 -7.93 -5.80
C ALA A 207 8.94 -6.52 -5.23
N LYS A 208 8.96 -6.43 -3.89
CA LYS A 208 8.89 -5.16 -3.17
C LYS A 208 10.17 -4.34 -3.27
N SER A 209 11.32 -4.98 -3.50
CA SER A 209 12.60 -4.29 -3.68
C SER A 209 12.72 -3.69 -5.07
N LEU A 210 13.54 -2.65 -5.22
CA LEU A 210 13.80 -2.04 -6.52
C LEU A 210 14.39 -3.04 -7.53
N ALA A 211 15.28 -3.94 -7.07
CA ALA A 211 15.81 -5.03 -7.89
C ALA A 211 14.69 -5.95 -8.41
N GLY A 212 13.76 -6.36 -7.52
CA GLY A 212 12.62 -7.18 -7.92
C GLY A 212 11.70 -6.48 -8.92
N ILE A 213 11.49 -5.16 -8.79
CA ILE A 213 10.77 -4.37 -9.79
C ILE A 213 11.52 -4.35 -11.13
N GLY A 214 12.84 -4.17 -11.12
CA GLY A 214 13.68 -4.22 -12.31
C GLY A 214 13.55 -5.56 -13.06
N ASP A 215 13.62 -6.67 -12.32
CA ASP A 215 13.45 -8.01 -12.87
C ASP A 215 12.05 -8.21 -13.50
N LEU A 216 11.00 -7.72 -12.84
CA LEU A 216 9.63 -7.77 -13.37
C LEU A 216 9.45 -7.01 -14.70
N LEU A 217 10.25 -5.97 -14.90
CA LEU A 217 10.23 -5.17 -16.12
C LEU A 217 11.16 -5.72 -17.21
N GLY A 218 11.96 -6.77 -16.91
CA GLY A 218 13.05 -7.20 -17.77
C GLY A 218 14.16 -6.14 -17.91
N PHE A 219 14.27 -5.25 -16.92
CA PHE A 219 15.23 -4.15 -16.86
C PHE A 219 15.96 -4.20 -15.50
N PRO A 220 16.83 -5.21 -15.29
CA PRO A 220 17.43 -5.48 -13.99
C PRO A 220 18.32 -4.32 -13.53
N LYS A 221 18.54 -4.23 -12.22
CA LYS A 221 19.56 -3.35 -11.64
C LYS A 221 20.95 -3.77 -12.12
N ILE A 222 21.87 -2.81 -12.09
CA ILE A 222 23.29 -3.09 -12.34
C ILE A 222 23.88 -3.69 -11.07
N GLN A 223 24.53 -4.84 -11.21
CA GLN A 223 25.31 -5.48 -10.16
C GLN A 223 26.76 -4.98 -10.27
N LEU A 224 27.33 -4.49 -9.17
CA LEU A 224 28.65 -3.85 -9.14
C LEU A 224 29.78 -4.86 -8.88
N GLY A 225 29.50 -5.91 -8.09
CA GLY A 225 30.45 -6.99 -7.77
C GLY A 225 30.06 -8.33 -8.39
N LYS A 226 31.02 -9.23 -8.63
CA LYS A 226 30.73 -10.58 -9.17
C LYS A 226 30.08 -11.47 -8.13
N THR A 227 30.40 -11.22 -6.86
CA THR A 227 29.81 -11.90 -5.70
C THR A 227 28.99 -10.92 -4.85
N PRO A 228 28.03 -11.40 -4.04
CA PRO A 228 27.30 -10.55 -3.10
C PRO A 228 28.21 -9.80 -2.11
N GLN A 229 29.34 -10.41 -1.74
CA GLN A 229 30.31 -9.82 -0.83
C GLN A 229 31.05 -8.65 -1.49
N GLU A 230 31.57 -8.84 -2.71
CA GLU A 230 32.20 -7.75 -3.48
C GLU A 230 31.21 -6.61 -3.75
N ASP A 231 29.96 -6.93 -4.09
CA ASP A 231 28.92 -5.94 -4.36
C ASP A 231 28.62 -5.10 -3.12
N LYS A 232 28.58 -5.72 -1.94
CA LYS A 232 28.43 -5.05 -0.65
C LYS A 232 29.65 -4.16 -0.33
N GLU A 233 30.86 -4.66 -0.52
CA GLU A 233 32.10 -3.90 -0.27
C GLU A 233 32.19 -2.64 -1.14
N ILE A 234 31.76 -2.73 -2.41
CA ILE A 234 31.69 -1.56 -3.29
C ILE A 234 30.64 -0.56 -2.78
N LYS A 235 29.46 -1.04 -2.38
CA LYS A 235 28.37 -0.19 -1.85
C LYS A 235 28.71 0.49 -0.53
N GLU A 236 29.53 -0.13 0.32
CA GLU A 236 30.03 0.48 1.54
C GLU A 236 31.10 1.55 1.28
N ASN A 237 31.66 1.60 0.07
CA ASN A 237 32.75 2.50 -0.33
C ASN A 237 32.39 3.30 -1.61
N MET A 238 31.17 3.82 -1.69
CA MET A 238 30.66 4.55 -2.86
C MET A 238 31.50 5.78 -3.25
N ALA A 239 32.07 6.50 -2.28
CA ALA A 239 32.95 7.64 -2.57
C ALA A 239 34.21 7.19 -3.35
N ARG A 240 34.80 6.07 -2.93
CA ARG A 240 35.95 5.46 -3.61
C ARG A 240 35.55 4.96 -5.00
N PHE A 241 34.41 4.28 -5.11
CA PHE A 241 33.90 3.77 -6.38
C PHE A 241 33.64 4.89 -7.39
N ARG A 242 33.04 6.02 -6.95
CA ARG A 242 32.85 7.23 -7.76
C ARG A 242 34.18 7.78 -8.30
N ARG A 243 35.20 7.85 -7.44
CA ARG A 243 36.53 8.38 -7.80
C ARG A 243 37.29 7.46 -8.74
N GLU A 244 37.26 6.15 -8.52
CA GLU A 244 38.09 5.20 -9.27
C GLU A 244 37.41 4.69 -10.55
N ARG A 245 36.07 4.59 -10.56
CA ARG A 245 35.28 3.95 -11.64
C ARG A 245 34.05 4.80 -12.01
N TRP A 246 34.28 6.07 -12.32
CA TRP A 246 33.23 7.07 -12.57
C TRP A 246 32.15 6.65 -13.59
N SER A 247 32.54 6.12 -14.75
CA SER A 247 31.56 5.72 -15.79
C SER A 247 30.58 4.65 -15.28
N GLU A 248 31.08 3.69 -14.50
CA GLU A 248 30.28 2.60 -13.94
C GLU A 248 29.41 3.08 -12.78
N PHE A 249 29.95 3.95 -11.91
CA PHE A 249 29.17 4.64 -10.88
C PHE A 249 28.00 5.42 -11.50
N ARG A 250 28.27 6.19 -12.55
CA ARG A 250 27.25 6.99 -13.22
C ARG A 250 26.15 6.12 -13.83
N GLU A 251 26.51 5.02 -14.49
CA GLU A 251 25.52 4.11 -15.07
C GLU A 251 24.68 3.42 -13.99
N TYR A 252 25.34 2.97 -12.91
CA TYR A 252 24.70 2.37 -11.74
C TYR A 252 23.70 3.30 -11.07
N ALA A 253 24.11 4.52 -10.71
CA ALA A 253 23.26 5.47 -10.01
C ALA A 253 22.02 5.82 -10.85
N ILE A 254 22.21 6.13 -12.14
CA ILE A 254 21.09 6.49 -13.05
C ILE A 254 20.10 5.33 -13.22
N ARG A 255 20.56 4.07 -13.16
CA ARG A 255 19.71 2.88 -13.36
C ARG A 255 18.51 2.85 -12.41
N ASP A 256 18.69 3.26 -11.17
CA ASP A 256 17.63 3.20 -10.16
C ASP A 256 16.48 4.17 -10.46
N ALA A 257 16.82 5.40 -10.89
CA ALA A 257 15.85 6.37 -11.37
C ALA A 257 15.12 5.87 -12.63
N GLN A 258 15.82 5.22 -13.56
CA GLN A 258 15.23 4.63 -14.77
C GLN A 258 14.23 3.51 -14.46
N VAL A 259 14.58 2.60 -13.53
CA VAL A 259 13.68 1.52 -13.10
C VAL A 259 12.39 2.11 -12.53
N CYS A 260 12.48 3.16 -11.71
CA CYS A 260 11.32 3.84 -11.15
C CYS A 260 10.39 4.42 -12.23
N VAL A 261 10.95 5.09 -13.25
CA VAL A 261 10.18 5.66 -14.38
C VAL A 261 9.47 4.58 -15.18
N ARG A 262 10.19 3.51 -15.57
CA ARG A 262 9.62 2.41 -16.35
C ARG A 262 8.52 1.69 -15.58
N PHE A 263 8.69 1.50 -14.27
CA PHE A 263 7.65 0.91 -13.42
C PHE A 263 6.40 1.80 -13.33
N ALA A 264 6.58 3.10 -13.11
CA ALA A 264 5.48 4.05 -13.05
C ALA A 264 4.70 4.12 -14.35
N GLU A 265 5.40 4.13 -15.49
CA GLU A 265 4.79 4.05 -16.81
C GLU A 265 3.91 2.80 -16.95
N ARG A 266 4.43 1.62 -16.58
CA ARG A 266 3.65 0.37 -16.58
C ARG A 266 2.40 0.46 -15.71
N ILE A 267 2.50 1.06 -14.51
CA ILE A 267 1.36 1.26 -13.60
C ILE A 267 0.32 2.22 -14.19
N ILE A 268 0.74 3.31 -14.84
CA ILE A 268 -0.17 4.27 -15.48
C ILE A 268 -0.89 3.62 -16.66
N GLN A 269 -0.18 2.83 -17.47
CA GLN A 269 -0.78 2.03 -18.55
C GLN A 269 -1.84 1.06 -18.03
N GLN A 270 -1.60 0.41 -16.88
CA GLN A 270 -2.61 -0.42 -16.22
C GLN A 270 -3.84 0.40 -15.79
N SER A 271 -3.63 1.58 -15.20
CA SER A 271 -4.75 2.47 -14.83
C SER A 271 -5.56 2.92 -16.06
N GLN A 272 -4.89 3.19 -17.18
CA GLN A 272 -5.55 3.55 -18.43
C GLN A 272 -6.35 2.37 -18.99
N THR A 273 -5.76 1.17 -19.02
CA THR A 273 -6.42 -0.05 -19.50
C THR A 273 -7.64 -0.41 -18.66
N LEU A 274 -7.52 -0.37 -17.33
CA LEU A 274 -8.59 -0.83 -16.42
C LEU A 274 -9.67 0.22 -16.19
N PHE A 275 -9.31 1.51 -16.22
CA PHE A 275 -10.22 2.57 -15.77
C PHE A 275 -10.37 3.74 -16.75
N THR A 276 -9.74 3.68 -17.92
CA THR A 276 -9.64 4.81 -18.86
C THR A 276 -9.04 6.07 -18.21
N SER A 277 -8.33 5.90 -17.09
CA SER A 277 -7.74 6.98 -16.31
C SER A 277 -6.23 6.97 -16.48
N PHE A 278 -5.72 8.07 -17.02
CA PHE A 278 -4.30 8.29 -17.23
C PHE A 278 -3.69 8.93 -15.98
N LYS A 279 -3.74 8.21 -14.84
CA LYS A 279 -3.21 8.69 -13.56
C LYS A 279 -2.49 7.58 -12.82
N MET A 280 -1.48 7.97 -12.05
CA MET A 280 -0.79 7.06 -11.15
C MET A 280 -1.47 7.03 -9.78
N PRO A 281 -1.99 5.88 -9.33
CA PRO A 281 -2.54 5.77 -7.98
C PRO A 281 -1.45 5.90 -6.92
N ALA A 282 -1.86 6.24 -5.69
CA ALA A 282 -0.93 6.35 -4.56
C ALA A 282 -0.46 4.98 -4.02
N THR A 283 -1.28 3.93 -4.16
CA THR A 283 -0.95 2.57 -3.69
C THR A 283 -1.57 1.52 -4.61
N LEU A 284 -0.96 0.34 -4.68
CA LEU A 284 -1.47 -0.78 -5.49
C LEU A 284 -2.88 -1.18 -5.05
N THR A 285 -3.14 -1.17 -3.75
CA THR A 285 -4.42 -1.53 -3.14
C THR A 285 -5.62 -0.69 -3.61
N SER A 286 -5.36 0.51 -4.14
CA SER A 286 -6.43 1.37 -4.67
C SER A 286 -7.05 0.85 -5.97
N PHE A 287 -6.32 0.02 -6.74
CA PHE A 287 -6.86 -0.68 -7.90
C PHE A 287 -7.98 -1.64 -7.47
N GLY A 288 -7.73 -2.47 -6.45
CA GLY A 288 -8.71 -3.45 -5.95
C GLY A 288 -10.02 -2.81 -5.50
N THR A 289 -9.95 -1.76 -4.68
CA THR A 289 -11.15 -1.03 -4.27
C THR A 289 -11.91 -0.42 -5.45
N LYS A 290 -11.21 0.15 -6.44
CA LYS A 290 -11.85 0.78 -7.61
C LYS A 290 -12.50 -0.26 -8.52
N LEU A 291 -11.83 -1.38 -8.78
CA LEU A 291 -12.37 -2.50 -9.56
C LEU A 291 -13.59 -3.12 -8.89
N LEU A 292 -13.56 -3.32 -7.57
CA LEU A 292 -14.72 -3.81 -6.83
C LEU A 292 -15.94 -2.89 -6.99
N LEU A 293 -15.77 -1.58 -6.74
CA LEU A 293 -16.84 -0.60 -6.86
C LEU A 293 -17.40 -0.50 -8.29
N GLN A 294 -16.53 -0.55 -9.30
CA GLN A 294 -16.95 -0.58 -10.70
C GLN A 294 -17.68 -1.88 -11.06
N GLY A 295 -17.22 -3.03 -10.53
CA GLY A 295 -17.89 -4.32 -10.73
C GLY A 295 -19.31 -4.33 -10.17
N TRP A 296 -19.52 -3.74 -8.99
CA TRP A 296 -20.87 -3.54 -8.45
C TRP A 296 -21.71 -2.63 -9.34
N GLN A 297 -21.18 -1.48 -9.73
CA GLN A 297 -21.88 -0.52 -10.58
C GLN A 297 -22.29 -1.12 -11.94
N GLN A 298 -21.41 -1.90 -12.58
CA GLN A 298 -21.67 -2.57 -13.85
C GLN A 298 -22.80 -3.60 -13.78
N LYS A 299 -23.05 -4.15 -12.58
CA LYS A 299 -24.17 -5.06 -12.30
C LYS A 299 -25.44 -4.33 -11.85
N GLY A 300 -25.44 -3.00 -11.88
CA GLY A 300 -26.56 -2.19 -11.39
C GLY A 300 -26.70 -2.20 -9.86
N LEU A 301 -25.66 -2.59 -9.13
CA LEU A 301 -25.66 -2.58 -7.67
C LEU A 301 -25.07 -1.27 -7.14
N ASP A 302 -25.71 -0.69 -6.12
CA ASP A 302 -25.19 0.48 -5.42
C ASP A 302 -24.22 0.06 -4.31
N GLY A 303 -22.95 0.45 -4.46
CA GLY A 303 -21.92 0.17 -3.46
C GLY A 303 -22.23 0.74 -2.07
N ASN A 304 -22.94 1.86 -1.96
CA ASN A 304 -23.35 2.39 -0.65
C ASN A 304 -24.36 1.44 0.02
N GLN A 305 -25.32 0.91 -0.72
CA GLN A 305 -26.29 -0.05 -0.19
C GLN A 305 -25.61 -1.34 0.29
N ILE A 306 -24.67 -1.89 -0.50
CA ILE A 306 -23.89 -3.08 -0.10
C ILE A 306 -23.12 -2.81 1.19
N LEU A 307 -22.55 -1.61 1.32
CA LEU A 307 -21.78 -1.19 2.48
C LEU A 307 -22.65 -0.67 3.64
N GLY A 308 -23.97 -0.73 3.55
CA GLY A 308 -24.86 -0.27 4.61
C GLY A 308 -24.72 1.22 4.88
N ARG A 309 -24.56 2.01 3.82
CA ARG A 309 -24.41 3.47 3.85
C ARG A 309 -25.56 4.14 3.13
N GLU A 310 -25.89 5.34 3.58
CA GLU A 310 -26.89 6.20 2.96
C GLU A 310 -26.26 7.51 2.48
N THR A 311 -26.93 8.24 1.58
CA THR A 311 -26.41 9.50 1.06
C THR A 311 -27.09 10.68 1.75
N VAL A 312 -26.35 11.40 2.59
CA VAL A 312 -26.86 12.55 3.35
C VAL A 312 -26.21 13.85 2.85
N LYS A 313 -27.01 14.93 2.80
CA LYS A 313 -26.53 16.28 2.49
C LYS A 313 -26.35 17.06 3.80
N GLU A 314 -25.11 17.34 4.16
CA GLU A 314 -24.76 18.11 5.36
C GLU A 314 -24.26 19.50 5.01
N LYS A 315 -24.53 20.49 5.86
CA LYS A 315 -23.93 21.82 5.77
C LYS A 315 -22.69 21.87 6.66
N ILE A 316 -21.51 21.96 6.05
CA ILE A 316 -20.23 22.02 6.77
C ILE A 316 -19.66 23.43 6.62
N PHE A 317 -19.24 24.03 7.73
CA PHE A 317 -18.56 25.33 7.71
C PHE A 317 -17.15 25.18 7.11
N SER A 318 -16.88 25.85 5.99
CA SER A 318 -15.54 25.88 5.42
C SER A 318 -14.73 26.99 6.08
N LYS A 319 -13.75 26.64 6.94
CA LYS A 319 -12.81 27.61 7.52
C LYS A 319 -12.07 28.42 6.43
N LYS A 320 -11.77 27.78 5.30
CA LYS A 320 -11.09 28.41 4.16
C LYS A 320 -11.93 29.47 3.47
N ASP A 321 -13.24 29.25 3.36
CA ASP A 321 -14.13 30.13 2.58
C ASP A 321 -14.99 31.06 3.45
N GLY A 322 -15.06 30.83 4.78
CA GLY A 322 -15.82 31.64 5.72
C GLY A 322 -17.34 31.45 5.69
N TYR A 323 -17.87 30.43 4.99
CA TYR A 323 -19.31 30.13 4.93
C TYR A 323 -19.61 28.63 4.90
N PHE A 324 -20.88 28.28 5.18
CA PHE A 324 -21.37 26.90 5.12
C PHE A 324 -21.50 26.41 3.67
N LYS A 325 -20.90 25.25 3.39
CA LYS A 325 -21.03 24.53 2.12
C LYS A 325 -21.81 23.26 2.32
N THR A 326 -22.71 22.95 1.38
CA THR A 326 -23.36 21.64 1.33
C THR A 326 -22.35 20.61 0.84
N LYS A 327 -22.07 19.60 1.66
CA LYS A 327 -21.24 18.44 1.32
C LYS A 327 -22.13 17.20 1.33
N ILE A 328 -21.95 16.35 0.33
CA ILE A 328 -22.56 15.01 0.33
C ILE A 328 -21.62 14.10 1.12
N VAL A 329 -22.17 13.44 2.12
CA VAL A 329 -21.47 12.45 2.95
C VAL A 329 -22.21 11.11 2.85
N THR A 330 -21.50 10.02 3.13
CA THR A 330 -22.05 8.66 3.10
C THR A 330 -21.84 7.94 4.43
N PRO A 331 -22.56 8.35 5.51
CA PRO A 331 -22.50 7.67 6.79
C PRO A 331 -23.07 6.25 6.68
N LEU A 332 -22.78 5.42 7.69
CA LEU A 332 -23.50 4.16 7.89
C LEU A 332 -24.99 4.45 8.12
N LYS A 333 -25.85 3.56 7.63
CA LYS A 333 -27.27 3.53 7.99
C LYS A 333 -27.41 3.40 9.50
N GLU A 334 -28.47 3.99 10.04
CA GLU A 334 -28.72 4.12 11.47
C GLU A 334 -28.62 2.77 12.22
N GLU A 335 -29.27 1.73 11.70
CA GLU A 335 -29.30 0.38 12.29
C GLU A 335 -27.90 -0.24 12.37
N ALA A 336 -27.10 -0.04 11.32
CA ALA A 336 -25.72 -0.51 11.26
C ALA A 336 -24.81 0.31 12.19
N TYR A 337 -25.02 1.63 12.24
CA TYR A 337 -24.28 2.60 13.05
C TYR A 337 -24.47 2.33 14.55
N PHE A 338 -25.69 2.08 15.02
CA PHE A 338 -25.97 1.81 16.44
C PHE A 338 -25.19 0.62 17.02
N ASN A 339 -24.79 -0.31 16.15
CA ASN A 339 -24.04 -1.49 16.55
C ASN A 339 -22.55 -1.41 16.21
N GLU A 340 -22.10 -0.38 15.48
CA GLU A 340 -20.74 -0.26 14.92
C GLU A 340 -19.63 -0.52 15.95
N ALA A 341 -19.72 0.11 17.13
CA ALA A 341 -18.72 -0.03 18.19
C ALA A 341 -18.60 -1.48 18.69
N PHE A 342 -19.73 -2.17 18.86
CA PHE A 342 -19.75 -3.56 19.29
C PHE A 342 -19.16 -4.49 18.23
N ILE A 343 -19.54 -4.32 16.96
CA ILE A 343 -19.04 -5.14 15.85
C ILE A 343 -17.55 -4.88 15.59
N THR A 344 -17.09 -3.64 15.80
CA THR A 344 -15.67 -3.32 15.74
C THR A 344 -14.87 -4.08 16.82
N GLU A 345 -15.48 -4.37 17.97
CA GLU A 345 -14.84 -5.20 19.00
C GLU A 345 -14.80 -6.69 18.67
N THR A 346 -15.67 -7.18 17.78
CA THR A 346 -15.57 -8.56 17.24
C THR A 346 -14.55 -8.67 16.10
N TYR A 347 -14.01 -7.55 15.60
CA TYR A 347 -12.92 -7.55 14.63
C TYR A 347 -11.55 -7.77 15.30
N HIS A 348 -10.92 -8.89 14.94
CA HIS A 348 -9.56 -9.26 15.34
C HIS A 348 -8.69 -9.56 14.11
N GLY A 349 -7.36 -9.46 14.26
CA GLY A 349 -6.42 -9.80 13.18
C GLY A 349 -6.32 -11.31 12.94
N GLY A 350 -5.29 -11.74 12.21
CA GLY A 350 -4.96 -13.16 12.06
C GLY A 350 -4.60 -13.81 13.40
N ARG A 351 -4.79 -15.13 13.52
CA ARG A 351 -4.37 -15.93 14.67
C ARG A 351 -2.85 -16.09 14.64
N ASN A 352 -2.14 -15.56 15.63
CA ASN A 352 -0.68 -15.72 15.74
C ASN A 352 -0.35 -16.28 17.12
N GLU A 353 0.20 -17.49 17.17
CA GLU A 353 0.51 -18.19 18.42
C GLU A 353 1.81 -18.98 18.29
N GLN A 354 2.59 -19.00 19.38
CA GLN A 354 3.78 -19.82 19.54
C GLN A 354 3.47 -20.87 20.61
N PHE A 355 3.58 -22.16 20.27
CA PHE A 355 3.29 -23.24 21.21
C PHE A 355 4.56 -23.89 21.76
N ILE A 356 5.62 -23.98 20.96
CA ILE A 356 6.93 -24.51 21.38
C ILE A 356 7.91 -23.35 21.53
N PHE A 357 8.61 -23.24 22.66
CA PHE A 357 9.59 -22.18 22.87
C PHE A 357 11.01 -22.75 22.82
N GLY A 358 11.87 -22.13 22.01
CA GLY A 358 13.27 -22.55 21.86
C GLY A 358 13.48 -23.52 20.68
N ILE A 359 14.42 -24.45 20.85
CA ILE A 359 14.77 -25.44 19.83
C ILE A 359 13.73 -26.56 19.87
N ALA A 360 13.10 -26.83 18.73
CA ALA A 360 12.22 -27.97 18.56
C ALA A 360 13.01 -29.28 18.49
N ASP A 361 12.34 -30.39 18.81
CA ASP A 361 12.92 -31.72 18.62
C ASP A 361 13.28 -31.98 17.16
N GLU A 362 14.33 -32.79 16.97
CA GLU A 362 14.80 -33.19 15.65
C GLU A 362 13.72 -34.02 14.94
N GLY A 363 13.34 -33.61 13.74
CA GLY A 363 12.27 -34.24 12.98
C GLY A 363 11.91 -33.50 11.71
N GLU A 364 10.93 -34.03 10.98
CA GLU A 364 10.38 -33.40 9.79
C GLU A 364 9.31 -32.38 10.18
N TRP A 365 9.60 -31.10 9.95
CA TRP A 365 8.68 -30.00 10.21
C TRP A 365 8.15 -29.44 8.89
N ARG A 366 6.82 -29.30 8.79
CA ARG A 366 6.11 -28.89 7.58
C ARG A 366 5.30 -27.63 7.83
N ASP A 367 5.43 -26.67 6.91
CA ASP A 367 4.68 -25.42 6.91
C ASP A 367 3.51 -25.54 5.93
N HIS A 368 2.29 -25.40 6.44
CA HIS A 368 1.06 -25.49 5.68
C HIS A 368 0.27 -24.18 5.76
N ASP A 369 -0.24 -23.71 4.62
CA ASP A 369 -0.94 -22.43 4.50
C ASP A 369 -2.26 -22.59 3.71
N LEU A 370 -3.32 -21.94 4.19
CA LEU A 370 -4.60 -21.89 3.49
C LEU A 370 -4.51 -20.97 2.26
N SER A 371 -4.59 -21.56 1.08
CA SER A 371 -4.54 -20.81 -0.18
C SER A 371 -5.57 -19.67 -0.27
N SER A 372 -5.06 -18.43 -0.23
CA SER A 372 -5.84 -17.20 -0.35
C SER A 372 -6.96 -17.07 0.69
N ALA A 373 -6.67 -17.37 1.96
CA ALA A 373 -7.68 -17.58 2.98
C ALA A 373 -8.71 -16.45 3.12
N TYR A 374 -8.25 -15.20 3.20
CA TYR A 374 -9.16 -14.05 3.35
C TYR A 374 -10.03 -13.79 2.12
N THR A 375 -9.54 -14.01 0.90
CA THR A 375 -10.38 -13.83 -0.30
C THR A 375 -11.40 -14.96 -0.42
N THR A 376 -11.02 -16.19 -0.05
CA THR A 376 -11.98 -17.29 0.08
C THR A 376 -13.09 -16.95 1.09
N ALA A 377 -12.73 -16.45 2.28
CA ALA A 377 -13.69 -16.02 3.30
C ALA A 377 -14.59 -14.86 2.82
N MET A 378 -14.01 -13.85 2.16
CA MET A 378 -14.78 -12.75 1.55
C MET A 378 -15.83 -13.24 0.55
N SER A 379 -15.54 -14.30 -0.21
CA SER A 379 -16.46 -14.81 -1.24
C SER A 379 -17.73 -15.45 -0.68
N LEU A 380 -17.75 -15.77 0.62
CA LEU A 380 -18.89 -16.35 1.34
C LEU A 380 -19.90 -15.30 1.83
N ILE A 381 -19.53 -14.02 1.83
CA ILE A 381 -20.41 -12.95 2.29
C ILE A 381 -21.56 -12.76 1.29
N GLY A 382 -22.78 -13.12 1.72
CA GLY A 382 -24.02 -12.84 1.02
C GLY A 382 -24.36 -11.34 1.02
N MET A 383 -25.35 -10.94 0.22
CA MET A 383 -25.82 -9.55 0.20
C MET A 383 -26.51 -9.23 1.54
N PRO A 384 -25.99 -8.29 2.34
CA PRO A 384 -26.59 -7.94 3.63
C PRO A 384 -27.87 -7.12 3.47
N ASP A 385 -28.83 -7.39 4.35
CA ASP A 385 -30.02 -6.58 4.55
C ASP A 385 -29.83 -5.72 5.81
N TRP A 386 -29.36 -4.49 5.59
CA TRP A 386 -29.05 -3.55 6.66
C TRP A 386 -30.28 -2.94 7.32
N ASP A 387 -31.46 -3.04 6.71
CA ASP A 387 -32.69 -2.45 7.26
C ASP A 387 -33.37 -3.40 8.27
N ASN A 388 -32.97 -4.69 8.27
CA ASN A 388 -33.55 -5.74 9.12
C ASN A 388 -32.53 -6.34 10.10
N ILE A 389 -31.59 -5.53 10.60
CA ILE A 389 -30.64 -5.97 11.64
C ILE A 389 -31.40 -6.30 12.92
N THR A 390 -31.17 -7.48 13.48
CA THR A 390 -31.84 -7.93 14.72
C THR A 390 -30.86 -8.12 15.86
N ASN A 391 -31.30 -7.80 17.08
CA ASN A 391 -30.61 -8.22 18.29
C ASN A 391 -31.03 -9.64 18.62
N LEU A 392 -30.06 -10.53 18.77
CA LEU A 392 -30.29 -11.90 19.22
C LEU A 392 -30.48 -11.90 20.74
N ILE A 393 -31.16 -12.92 21.26
CA ILE A 393 -31.42 -13.10 22.69
C ILE A 393 -30.76 -14.35 23.27
N ASP A 394 -30.26 -15.23 22.39
CA ASP A 394 -29.59 -16.47 22.72
C ASP A 394 -28.49 -16.75 21.70
N LEU A 395 -27.98 -17.98 21.71
CA LEU A 395 -26.93 -18.44 20.80
C LEU A 395 -27.48 -19.38 19.72
N ASP A 396 -28.79 -19.61 19.66
CA ASP A 396 -29.38 -20.68 18.83
C ASP A 396 -29.53 -20.24 17.36
N ASP A 397 -29.66 -21.22 16.46
CA ASP A 397 -29.85 -21.00 15.02
C ASP A 397 -28.75 -20.18 14.30
N VAL A 398 -27.49 -20.30 14.75
CA VAL A 398 -26.34 -19.62 14.13
C VAL A 398 -25.51 -20.58 13.29
N GLY A 399 -25.51 -20.36 11.98
CA GLY A 399 -24.65 -21.03 11.01
C GLY A 399 -23.26 -20.39 10.91
N PRO A 400 -22.24 -21.13 10.43
CA PRO A 400 -20.87 -20.62 10.32
C PRO A 400 -20.67 -19.56 9.23
N HIS A 401 -21.68 -19.31 8.38
CA HIS A 401 -21.62 -18.32 7.30
C HIS A 401 -22.45 -17.07 7.59
N ASP A 402 -23.13 -17.03 8.74
CA ASP A 402 -24.01 -15.93 9.07
C ASP A 402 -23.21 -14.69 9.44
N LEU A 403 -23.74 -13.51 9.07
CA LEU A 403 -23.27 -12.24 9.61
C LEU A 403 -23.88 -12.02 11.01
N SER A 404 -23.51 -12.90 11.95
CA SER A 404 -23.89 -12.82 13.36
C SER A 404 -22.67 -12.59 14.24
N PHE A 405 -22.83 -11.75 15.26
CA PHE A 405 -21.74 -11.23 16.09
C PHE A 405 -22.11 -11.26 17.55
N PHE A 406 -21.19 -11.70 18.41
CA PHE A 406 -21.51 -12.09 19.79
C PHE A 406 -20.53 -11.53 20.80
N SER A 407 -21.03 -11.22 21.99
CA SER A 407 -20.24 -11.25 23.22
C SER A 407 -20.68 -12.44 24.05
N VAL A 408 -19.74 -13.31 24.39
CA VAL A 408 -19.99 -14.52 25.17
C VAL A 408 -18.95 -14.68 26.26
N ASP A 409 -19.39 -15.08 27.45
CA ASP A 409 -18.47 -15.73 28.37
C ASP A 409 -18.33 -17.18 27.95
N PHE A 410 -17.12 -17.71 28.05
CA PHE A 410 -16.83 -19.06 27.59
C PHE A 410 -15.85 -19.78 28.51
N GLU A 411 -15.93 -21.10 28.50
CA GLU A 411 -14.97 -22.01 29.13
C GLU A 411 -14.87 -23.29 28.30
N PHE A 412 -13.71 -23.55 27.71
CA PHE A 412 -13.42 -24.77 26.97
C PHE A 412 -13.10 -25.92 27.93
N PRO A 413 -13.52 -27.16 27.63
CA PRO A 413 -13.13 -28.34 28.39
C PRO A 413 -11.62 -28.57 28.30
N GLN A 414 -11.04 -29.30 29.26
CA GLN A 414 -9.59 -29.58 29.29
C GLN A 414 -9.12 -30.37 28.06
N SER A 415 -9.99 -31.18 27.47
CA SER A 415 -9.72 -31.96 26.25
C SER A 415 -9.42 -31.10 25.01
N VAL A 416 -9.84 -29.82 24.99
CA VAL A 416 -9.52 -28.93 23.87
C VAL A 416 -8.07 -28.48 23.99
N ARG A 417 -7.24 -28.95 23.05
CA ARG A 417 -5.81 -28.66 22.98
C ARG A 417 -5.56 -27.21 22.56
N PHE A 418 -6.32 -26.70 21.59
CA PHE A 418 -6.18 -25.35 21.06
C PHE A 418 -7.49 -24.56 21.18
N PRO A 419 -7.70 -23.80 22.27
CA PRO A 419 -8.85 -22.91 22.36
C PRO A 419 -8.97 -21.98 21.15
N THR A 420 -10.20 -21.60 20.80
CA THR A 420 -10.49 -20.95 19.51
C THR A 420 -11.17 -19.59 19.63
N LEU A 421 -11.65 -19.20 20.82
CA LEU A 421 -12.27 -17.90 21.02
C LEU A 421 -11.23 -16.82 21.34
N PRO A 422 -11.16 -15.74 20.54
CA PRO A 422 -10.18 -14.69 20.74
C PRO A 422 -10.54 -13.82 21.95
N VAL A 423 -9.54 -13.49 22.75
CA VAL A 423 -9.63 -12.49 23.81
C VAL A 423 -8.57 -11.43 23.55
N ARG A 424 -9.00 -10.18 23.47
CA ARG A 424 -8.12 -9.04 23.27
C ARG A 424 -7.50 -8.60 24.58
N THR A 425 -6.20 -8.32 24.53
CA THR A 425 -5.41 -7.76 25.64
C THR A 425 -4.75 -6.47 25.16
N ALA A 426 -4.07 -5.76 26.07
CA ALA A 426 -3.25 -4.60 25.72
C ALA A 426 -2.12 -4.92 24.72
N ASN A 427 -1.65 -6.18 24.69
CA ASN A 427 -0.47 -6.61 23.92
C ASN A 427 -0.83 -7.36 22.63
N GLY A 428 -2.12 -7.54 22.33
CA GLY A 428 -2.57 -8.31 21.18
C GLY A 428 -3.72 -9.25 21.52
N ILE A 429 -3.97 -10.21 20.64
CA ILE A 429 -5.01 -11.22 20.82
C ILE A 429 -4.41 -12.52 21.37
N ILE A 430 -5.14 -13.18 22.25
CA ILE A 430 -4.80 -14.49 22.82
C ILE A 430 -6.02 -15.43 22.73
N PHE A 431 -5.81 -16.73 22.87
CA PHE A 431 -6.87 -17.74 22.83
C PHE A 431 -6.88 -18.55 24.14
N PRO A 432 -7.42 -18.00 25.24
CA PRO A 432 -7.38 -18.64 26.54
C PRO A 432 -8.45 -19.74 26.64
N ARG A 433 -8.34 -20.60 27.66
CA ARG A 433 -9.36 -21.63 27.93
C ARG A 433 -10.67 -21.04 28.46
N LYS A 434 -10.62 -19.91 29.16
CA LYS A 434 -11.78 -19.26 29.76
C LYS A 434 -11.66 -17.75 29.65
N GLY A 435 -12.78 -17.07 29.41
CA GLY A 435 -12.82 -15.61 29.40
C GLY A 435 -14.10 -15.06 28.81
N ASN A 436 -14.01 -13.84 28.33
CA ASN A 436 -15.08 -13.17 27.60
C ASN A 436 -14.57 -12.83 26.20
N SER A 437 -15.22 -13.39 25.18
CA SER A 437 -14.87 -13.14 23.77
C SER A 437 -15.90 -12.24 23.12
N LYS A 438 -15.41 -11.39 22.22
CA LYS A 438 -16.21 -10.70 21.20
C LYS A 438 -15.85 -11.35 19.88
N CYS A 439 -16.74 -12.15 19.30
CA CYS A 439 -16.45 -13.00 18.15
C CYS A 439 -17.59 -12.95 17.12
N ALA A 440 -17.33 -13.45 15.92
CA ALA A 440 -18.38 -13.65 14.93
C ALA A 440 -18.82 -15.12 14.87
N ALA A 441 -19.90 -15.38 14.13
CA ALA A 441 -20.53 -16.68 13.99
C ALA A 441 -19.58 -17.86 13.75
N PRO A 442 -18.55 -17.78 12.88
CA PRO A 442 -17.66 -18.92 12.61
C PRO A 442 -16.92 -19.42 13.86
N GLU A 443 -16.39 -18.51 14.68
CA GLU A 443 -15.68 -18.87 15.91
C GLU A 443 -16.62 -19.40 16.99
N LEU A 444 -17.82 -18.83 17.11
CA LEU A 444 -18.85 -19.33 18.02
C LEU A 444 -19.29 -20.75 17.63
N TYR A 445 -19.51 -20.99 16.34
CA TYR A 445 -19.87 -22.29 15.77
C TYR A 445 -18.84 -23.36 16.13
N LEU A 446 -17.56 -23.06 15.90
CA LEU A 446 -16.48 -23.97 16.26
C LEU A 446 -16.40 -24.19 17.77
N ALA A 447 -16.53 -23.14 18.58
CA ALA A 447 -16.49 -23.27 20.04
C ALA A 447 -17.58 -24.21 20.56
N LYS A 448 -18.80 -24.13 20.01
CA LYS A 448 -19.89 -25.09 20.32
C LYS A 448 -19.51 -26.52 19.94
N LYS A 449 -18.97 -26.74 18.74
CA LYS A 449 -18.53 -28.06 18.27
C LYS A 449 -17.42 -28.67 19.14
N LEU A 450 -16.53 -27.81 19.68
CA LEU A 450 -15.47 -28.21 20.61
C LEU A 450 -15.97 -28.39 22.06
N GLY A 451 -17.28 -28.28 22.31
CA GLY A 451 -17.88 -28.50 23.62
C GLY A 451 -17.66 -27.38 24.63
N ALA A 452 -17.37 -26.15 24.17
CA ALA A 452 -17.24 -25.01 25.07
C ALA A 452 -18.57 -24.73 25.81
N ARG A 453 -18.47 -24.46 27.11
CA ARG A 453 -19.59 -23.89 27.88
C ARG A 453 -19.68 -22.42 27.57
N LEU A 454 -20.81 -21.98 27.03
CA LEU A 454 -21.03 -20.60 26.58
C LEU A 454 -22.15 -19.95 27.38
N THR A 455 -21.99 -18.66 27.70
CA THR A 455 -23.04 -17.85 28.31
C THR A 455 -23.25 -16.60 27.45
N PHE A 456 -24.47 -16.45 26.94
CA PHE A 456 -24.88 -15.33 26.11
C PHE A 456 -24.78 -14.01 26.88
N ARG A 457 -24.26 -12.96 26.25
CA ARG A 457 -24.33 -11.58 26.75
C ARG A 457 -24.95 -10.60 25.78
N LYS A 458 -24.53 -10.68 24.51
CA LYS A 458 -25.05 -9.84 23.42
C LYS A 458 -24.90 -10.60 22.11
N GLY A 459 -25.87 -10.44 21.22
CA GLY A 459 -25.81 -10.93 19.85
C GLY A 459 -26.48 -9.96 18.90
N VAL A 460 -25.91 -9.81 17.71
CA VAL A 460 -26.45 -9.01 16.61
C VAL A 460 -26.39 -9.86 15.34
N HIS A 461 -27.46 -9.88 14.57
CA HIS A 461 -27.56 -10.60 13.31
C HIS A 461 -27.93 -9.65 12.17
N VAL A 462 -27.23 -9.78 11.05
CA VAL A 462 -27.58 -9.14 9.79
C VAL A 462 -28.07 -10.22 8.84
N PRO A 463 -29.35 -10.21 8.44
CA PRO A 463 -29.85 -11.13 7.43
C PRO A 463 -29.03 -10.98 6.14
N THR A 464 -28.71 -12.10 5.49
CA THR A 464 -27.98 -12.07 4.22
C THR A 464 -28.61 -12.96 3.17
N ASN A 465 -28.50 -12.55 1.91
CA ASN A 465 -28.86 -13.38 0.78
C ASN A 465 -27.61 -14.06 0.19
N CYS A 466 -27.40 -15.32 0.56
CA CYS A 466 -26.24 -16.12 0.14
C CYS A 466 -26.23 -16.47 -1.37
N HIS A 467 -27.38 -16.36 -2.06
CA HIS A 467 -27.47 -16.55 -3.51
C HIS A 467 -26.89 -15.36 -4.29
N HIS A 468 -26.75 -14.20 -3.63
CA HIS A 468 -26.17 -12.99 -4.20
C HIS A 468 -24.92 -12.56 -3.41
N PRO A 469 -23.77 -13.23 -3.61
CA PRO A 469 -22.55 -12.92 -2.87
C PRO A 469 -21.99 -11.54 -3.23
N ALA A 470 -21.64 -10.74 -2.22
CA ALA A 470 -21.21 -9.36 -2.41
C ALA A 470 -19.84 -9.23 -3.09
N PHE A 471 -18.90 -10.15 -2.83
CA PHE A 471 -17.51 -10.05 -3.30
C PHE A 471 -17.07 -11.12 -4.29
N ARG A 472 -17.85 -12.20 -4.44
CA ARG A 472 -17.41 -13.41 -5.18
C ARG A 472 -16.98 -13.13 -6.61
N ASP A 473 -17.73 -12.32 -7.34
CA ASP A 473 -17.44 -12.05 -8.74
C ASP A 473 -16.16 -11.25 -8.94
N PHE A 474 -15.92 -10.25 -8.08
CA PHE A 474 -14.67 -9.49 -8.09
C PHE A 474 -13.46 -10.40 -7.85
N ILE A 475 -13.59 -11.36 -6.93
CA ILE A 475 -12.53 -12.31 -6.61
C ILE A 475 -12.29 -13.27 -7.79
N LYS A 476 -13.35 -13.82 -8.39
CA LYS A 476 -13.27 -14.65 -9.60
C LYS A 476 -12.56 -13.93 -10.73
N THR A 477 -13.00 -12.73 -11.07
CA THR A 477 -12.35 -11.93 -12.12
C THR A 477 -10.88 -11.67 -11.82
N SER A 478 -10.52 -11.42 -10.56
CA SER A 478 -9.12 -11.23 -10.17
C SER A 478 -8.28 -12.50 -10.36
N ILE A 479 -8.85 -13.68 -10.06
CA ILE A 479 -8.19 -14.99 -10.27
C ILE A 479 -8.06 -15.30 -11.75
N GLU A 480 -9.13 -15.17 -12.53
CA GLU A 480 -9.15 -15.39 -13.98
C GLU A 480 -8.09 -14.52 -14.68
N LYS A 481 -8.06 -13.22 -14.35
CA LYS A 481 -7.06 -12.29 -14.89
C LYS A 481 -5.65 -12.67 -14.48
N ARG A 482 -5.43 -13.08 -13.23
CA ARG A 482 -4.12 -13.57 -12.78
C ARG A 482 -3.67 -14.81 -13.56
N MET A 483 -4.57 -15.76 -13.80
CA MET A 483 -4.28 -17.02 -14.51
C MET A 483 -4.03 -16.82 -16.00
N ALA A 484 -4.58 -15.75 -16.59
CA ALA A 484 -4.30 -15.37 -17.97
C ALA A 484 -2.84 -14.90 -18.21
N HIS A 485 -2.03 -14.76 -17.17
CA HIS A 485 -0.65 -14.32 -17.26
C HIS A 485 0.33 -15.36 -16.69
N PRO A 486 1.50 -15.59 -17.32
CA PRO A 486 2.51 -16.51 -16.80
C PRO A 486 2.94 -16.16 -15.36
N LYS A 487 3.16 -17.19 -14.55
CA LYS A 487 3.57 -17.03 -13.15
C LYS A 487 4.86 -16.20 -13.05
N GLY A 488 4.88 -15.24 -12.12
CA GLY A 488 6.04 -14.38 -11.88
C GLY A 488 6.13 -13.14 -12.77
N THR A 489 5.27 -13.00 -13.80
CA THR A 489 5.18 -11.76 -14.57
C THR A 489 4.56 -10.62 -13.76
N PHE A 490 4.82 -9.38 -14.19
CA PHE A 490 4.21 -8.17 -13.60
C PHE A 490 2.69 -8.32 -13.47
N ASP A 491 1.97 -8.68 -14.54
CA ASP A 491 0.52 -8.75 -14.54
C ASP A 491 -0.01 -9.87 -13.62
N ASN A 492 0.68 -11.01 -13.56
CA ASN A 492 0.33 -12.10 -12.64
C ASN A 492 0.43 -11.67 -11.18
N LEU A 493 1.51 -10.99 -10.79
CA LEU A 493 1.70 -10.49 -9.42
C LEU A 493 0.79 -9.31 -9.11
N PHE A 494 0.55 -8.43 -10.08
CA PHE A 494 -0.40 -7.32 -9.97
C PHE A 494 -1.79 -7.83 -9.59
N TRP A 495 -2.35 -8.78 -10.36
CA TRP A 495 -3.69 -9.32 -10.10
C TRP A 495 -3.78 -10.12 -8.80
N LYS A 496 -2.71 -10.81 -8.39
CA LYS A 496 -2.60 -11.45 -7.07
C LYS A 496 -2.81 -10.42 -5.95
N GLU A 497 -2.10 -9.29 -6.03
CA GLU A 497 -2.15 -8.24 -5.02
C GLU A 497 -3.46 -7.45 -5.04
N VAL A 498 -4.02 -7.18 -6.21
CA VAL A 498 -5.34 -6.56 -6.36
C VAL A 498 -6.41 -7.36 -5.62
N GLY A 499 -6.44 -8.69 -5.80
CA GLY A 499 -7.36 -9.56 -5.08
C GLY A 499 -7.09 -9.58 -3.57
N ASN A 500 -5.85 -9.85 -3.17
CA ASN A 500 -5.49 -10.06 -1.76
C ASN A 500 -5.56 -8.78 -0.92
N SER A 501 -5.28 -7.60 -1.49
CA SER A 501 -5.23 -6.37 -0.71
C SER A 501 -6.60 -5.74 -0.42
N THR A 502 -7.66 -6.22 -1.08
CA THR A 502 -9.00 -5.63 -0.97
C THR A 502 -9.62 -5.86 0.41
N TYR A 503 -9.37 -7.01 1.08
CA TYR A 503 -9.88 -7.25 2.44
C TYR A 503 -9.32 -6.21 3.43
N GLY A 504 -8.04 -5.85 3.32
CA GLY A 504 -7.42 -4.90 4.24
C GLY A 504 -8.09 -3.51 4.20
N LYS A 505 -8.77 -3.19 3.10
CA LYS A 505 -9.54 -1.96 2.95
C LYS A 505 -10.91 -2.03 3.64
N THR A 506 -11.50 -3.20 3.85
CA THR A 506 -12.72 -3.32 4.66
C THR A 506 -12.46 -3.05 6.14
N ALA A 507 -11.23 -3.29 6.60
CA ALA A 507 -10.81 -3.08 7.99
C ALA A 507 -10.12 -1.72 8.26
N GLN A 508 -9.76 -0.97 7.22
CA GLN A 508 -8.98 0.26 7.38
C GLN A 508 -9.76 1.31 8.19
N GLY A 509 -9.14 1.85 9.24
CA GLY A 509 -9.74 2.91 10.05
C GLY A 509 -10.77 2.45 11.08
N LEU A 510 -11.03 1.14 11.23
CA LEU A 510 -11.96 0.62 12.24
C LEU A 510 -11.43 0.78 13.67
N ARG A 511 -10.13 0.56 13.87
CA ARG A 511 -9.47 0.77 15.16
C ARG A 511 -8.54 1.96 15.05
N GLU A 512 -8.45 2.73 16.13
CA GLU A 512 -7.64 3.94 16.17
C GLU A 512 -6.17 3.59 15.93
N LYS A 513 -5.69 3.92 14.74
CA LYS A 513 -4.28 3.89 14.40
C LYS A 513 -3.90 5.32 14.07
N ARG A 514 -3.08 5.92 14.93
CA ARG A 514 -2.60 7.28 14.70
C ARG A 514 -1.44 7.25 13.69
N VAL A 515 -1.53 8.11 12.69
CA VAL A 515 -0.49 8.35 11.69
C VAL A 515 -0.03 9.80 11.82
N TYR A 516 1.27 10.03 11.59
CA TYR A 516 1.82 11.38 11.63
C TYR A 516 1.38 12.15 10.38
N ASN A 517 0.61 13.21 10.56
CA ASN A 517 0.29 14.18 9.52
C ASN A 517 1.41 15.21 9.43
N LEU A 518 2.06 15.26 8.26
CA LEU A 518 3.15 16.18 7.97
C LEU A 518 2.65 17.62 7.73
N GLN A 519 1.38 17.81 7.32
CA GLN A 519 0.79 19.13 7.09
C GLN A 519 0.59 19.90 8.40
N ASP A 520 -0.07 19.25 9.36
CA ASP A 520 -0.46 19.84 10.64
C ASP A 520 0.54 19.54 11.78
N ASP A 521 1.67 18.91 11.45
CA ASP A 521 2.75 18.55 12.38
C ASP A 521 2.24 17.83 13.64
N GLY A 522 1.37 16.82 13.44
CA GLY A 522 0.62 16.19 14.52
C GLY A 522 0.14 14.78 14.20
N MET A 523 -0.27 14.03 15.23
CA MET A 523 -0.76 12.66 15.08
C MET A 523 -2.28 12.64 14.86
N GLU A 524 -2.71 12.12 13.72
CA GLU A 524 -4.13 12.01 13.32
C GLU A 524 -4.59 10.56 13.19
N ALA A 525 -5.88 10.31 13.38
CA ALA A 525 -6.44 8.98 13.15
C ALA A 525 -6.43 8.64 11.66
N LEU A 526 -5.98 7.43 11.31
CA LEU A 526 -6.03 6.91 9.94
C LEU A 526 -7.49 6.86 9.46
N PRO A 527 -7.86 7.56 8.37
CA PRO A 527 -9.24 7.61 7.92
C PRO A 527 -9.73 6.26 7.37
N PRO A 528 -11.06 6.02 7.41
CA PRO A 528 -11.65 4.85 6.78
C PRO A 528 -11.45 4.87 5.26
N SER A 529 -11.41 3.69 4.65
CA SER A 529 -11.43 3.52 3.20
C SER A 529 -12.86 3.64 2.65
N LYS A 530 -12.98 3.69 1.32
CA LYS A 530 -14.26 3.71 0.62
C LYS A 530 -15.11 2.46 0.87
N ILE A 531 -14.50 1.35 1.28
CA ILE A 531 -15.19 0.08 1.54
C ILE A 531 -15.03 -0.39 2.99
N THR A 532 -14.61 0.49 3.91
CA THR A 532 -14.54 0.17 5.34
C THR A 532 -15.92 -0.23 5.84
N GLN A 533 -16.01 -1.42 6.41
CA GLN A 533 -17.26 -2.03 6.88
C GLN A 533 -16.94 -3.08 7.97
N PRO A 534 -17.16 -2.78 9.27
CA PRO A 534 -16.74 -3.64 10.37
C PRO A 534 -17.34 -5.05 10.35
N TYR A 535 -18.59 -5.19 9.90
CA TYR A 535 -19.28 -6.48 9.84
C TYR A 535 -18.55 -7.44 8.88
N PHE A 536 -18.15 -6.93 7.70
CA PHE A 536 -17.37 -7.71 6.74
C PHE A 536 -15.98 -8.03 7.29
N ALA A 537 -15.25 -7.03 7.82
CA ALA A 537 -13.91 -7.24 8.36
C ALA A 537 -13.87 -8.28 9.50
N SER A 538 -14.85 -8.22 10.42
CA SER A 538 -14.97 -9.18 11.51
C SER A 538 -15.29 -10.58 11.01
N PHE A 539 -16.27 -10.74 10.11
CA PHE A 539 -16.60 -12.04 9.52
C PHE A 539 -15.41 -12.68 8.79
N ILE A 540 -14.75 -11.94 7.89
CA ILE A 540 -13.63 -12.44 7.06
C ILE A 540 -12.54 -13.06 7.95
N THR A 541 -12.12 -12.31 8.97
CA THR A 541 -11.04 -12.74 9.84
C THR A 541 -11.47 -13.83 10.82
N SER A 542 -12.70 -13.76 11.34
CA SER A 542 -13.28 -14.81 12.20
C SER A 542 -13.40 -16.14 11.48
N TYR A 543 -13.88 -16.13 10.23
CA TYR A 543 -14.00 -17.34 9.42
C TYR A 543 -12.64 -18.02 9.20
N THR A 544 -11.62 -17.26 8.80
CA THR A 544 -10.27 -17.79 8.62
C THR A 544 -9.71 -18.39 9.92
N ARG A 545 -9.84 -17.69 11.05
CA ARG A 545 -9.39 -18.21 12.35
C ARG A 545 -10.16 -19.47 12.78
N ALA A 546 -11.45 -19.55 12.50
CA ALA A 546 -12.27 -20.71 12.80
C ALA A 546 -11.86 -21.92 11.94
N VAL A 547 -11.66 -21.77 10.63
CA VAL A 547 -11.15 -22.86 9.77
C VAL A 547 -9.81 -23.37 10.30
N LEU A 548 -8.88 -22.47 10.61
CA LEU A 548 -7.58 -22.85 11.16
C LEU A 548 -7.71 -23.53 12.54
N GLY A 549 -8.59 -23.02 13.41
CA GLY A 549 -8.87 -23.63 14.70
C GLY A 549 -9.50 -25.03 14.61
N GLU A 550 -10.30 -25.28 13.58
CA GLU A 550 -10.87 -26.62 13.32
C GLU A 550 -9.76 -27.60 12.92
N ILE A 551 -8.87 -27.20 12.01
CA ILE A 551 -7.72 -28.02 11.60
C ILE A 551 -6.85 -28.35 12.81
N LEU A 552 -6.47 -27.34 13.60
CA LEU A 552 -5.59 -27.53 14.75
C LEU A 552 -6.17 -28.53 15.76
N ASN A 553 -7.47 -28.45 16.06
CA ASN A 553 -8.13 -29.39 16.98
C ASN A 553 -8.50 -30.73 16.32
N GLY A 554 -8.32 -30.87 15.01
CA GLY A 554 -8.44 -32.13 14.28
C GLY A 554 -7.18 -33.00 14.33
N PHE A 555 -6.05 -32.46 14.82
CA PHE A 555 -4.83 -33.22 14.99
C PHE A 555 -4.89 -34.21 16.15
N ALA A 556 -4.27 -35.37 15.95
CA ALA A 556 -4.05 -36.35 16.99
C ALA A 556 -3.01 -35.86 18.03
N GLU A 557 -2.99 -36.52 19.18
CA GLU A 557 -2.16 -36.13 20.32
C GLU A 557 -0.65 -36.13 20.00
N HIS A 558 -0.20 -37.03 19.12
CA HIS A 558 1.22 -37.14 18.70
C HIS A 558 1.70 -36.00 17.81
N VAL A 559 0.79 -35.21 17.23
CA VAL A 559 1.17 -34.11 16.34
C VAL A 559 1.50 -32.89 17.16
N ASP A 560 2.72 -32.41 17.05
CA ASP A 560 3.18 -31.15 17.62
C ASP A 560 2.99 -30.02 16.61
N VAL A 561 2.35 -28.95 17.07
CA VAL A 561 2.23 -27.70 16.32
C VAL A 561 3.24 -26.73 16.94
N PHE A 562 4.22 -26.29 16.16
CA PHE A 562 5.25 -25.36 16.62
C PHE A 562 4.69 -23.95 16.78
N SER A 563 4.06 -23.44 15.71
CA SER A 563 3.53 -22.08 15.66
C SER A 563 2.40 -21.96 14.63
N VAL A 564 1.63 -20.89 14.77
CA VAL A 564 0.54 -20.51 13.87
C VAL A 564 0.73 -19.06 13.47
N THR A 565 0.61 -18.77 12.17
CA THR A 565 0.70 -17.41 11.62
C THR A 565 -0.45 -17.14 10.66
N THR A 566 -1.45 -16.40 11.12
CA THR A 566 -2.66 -15.96 10.39
C THR A 566 -3.57 -17.07 9.87
N ASP A 567 -3.14 -17.74 8.81
CA ASP A 567 -3.85 -18.75 8.03
C ASP A 567 -3.00 -20.00 7.74
N GLY A 568 -1.78 -20.04 8.25
CA GLY A 568 -0.88 -21.18 8.20
C GLY A 568 -0.35 -21.61 9.56
N PHE A 569 0.25 -22.79 9.59
CA PHE A 569 0.84 -23.40 10.78
C PHE A 569 2.05 -24.27 10.43
N LEU A 570 3.01 -24.32 11.35
CA LEU A 570 4.19 -25.17 11.30
C LEU A 570 3.98 -26.34 12.27
N SER A 571 4.11 -27.58 11.78
CA SER A 571 3.89 -28.79 12.60
C SER A 571 4.73 -29.98 12.13
N ASN A 572 4.80 -31.05 12.92
CA ASN A 572 5.37 -32.34 12.51
C ASN A 572 4.31 -33.31 11.91
N ALA A 573 3.15 -32.79 11.50
CA ALA A 573 2.03 -33.59 10.99
C ALA A 573 2.41 -34.36 9.71
N SER A 574 2.08 -35.65 9.65
CA SER A 574 2.16 -36.44 8.43
C SER A 574 1.06 -36.05 7.43
N ASP A 575 1.16 -36.50 6.18
CA ASP A 575 0.11 -36.25 5.18
C ASP A 575 -1.24 -36.84 5.62
N GLN A 576 -1.22 -37.98 6.31
CA GLN A 576 -2.42 -38.62 6.86
C GLN A 576 -3.02 -37.81 8.02
N ASP A 577 -2.18 -37.19 8.85
CA ASP A 577 -2.64 -36.30 9.92
C ASP A 577 -3.31 -35.06 9.34
N ILE A 578 -2.73 -34.48 8.27
CA ILE A 578 -3.31 -33.34 7.55
C ILE A 578 -4.66 -33.72 6.91
N GLU A 579 -4.76 -34.86 6.25
CA GLU A 579 -6.02 -35.34 5.66
C GLU A 579 -7.11 -35.51 6.73
N THR A 580 -6.74 -36.05 7.88
CA THR A 580 -7.65 -36.23 9.02
C THR A 580 -8.11 -34.88 9.59
N ALA A 581 -7.16 -33.97 9.85
CA ALA A 581 -7.41 -32.65 10.40
C ALA A 581 -8.26 -31.76 9.47
N THR A 582 -8.21 -32.02 8.16
CA THR A 582 -8.97 -31.27 7.14
C THR A 582 -10.34 -31.91 6.81
N SER A 583 -10.81 -32.85 7.61
CA SER A 583 -12.11 -33.51 7.43
C SER A 583 -13.30 -32.75 8.05
N GLY A 584 -13.03 -31.67 8.78
CA GLY A 584 -14.03 -30.85 9.45
C GLY A 584 -14.98 -30.07 8.53
N GLU A 585 -16.10 -29.60 9.08
CA GLU A 585 -17.17 -28.94 8.32
C GLU A 585 -16.74 -27.55 7.81
N LEU A 586 -16.00 -26.78 8.62
CA LEU A 586 -15.51 -25.46 8.23
C LEU A 586 -14.46 -25.57 7.12
N PHE A 587 -13.52 -26.51 7.22
CA PHE A 587 -12.55 -26.75 6.15
C PHE A 587 -13.23 -27.27 4.88
N LYS A 588 -14.20 -28.18 4.99
CA LYS A 588 -14.99 -28.63 3.82
C LYS A 588 -15.70 -27.45 3.14
N SER A 589 -16.28 -26.54 3.90
CA SER A 589 -16.90 -25.32 3.38
C SER A 589 -15.87 -24.39 2.72
N PHE A 590 -14.72 -24.15 3.37
CA PHE A 590 -13.61 -23.39 2.81
C PHE A 590 -13.14 -23.98 1.47
N ARG A 591 -12.96 -25.30 1.42
CA ARG A 591 -12.57 -26.03 0.20
C ARG A 591 -13.62 -25.91 -0.90
N ALA A 592 -14.91 -26.00 -0.56
CA ALA A 592 -16.00 -25.80 -1.52
C ALA A 592 -15.99 -24.36 -2.07
N ALA A 593 -15.89 -23.36 -1.20
CA ALA A 593 -15.79 -21.95 -1.59
C ALA A 593 -14.59 -21.72 -2.51
N ARG A 594 -13.43 -22.30 -2.20
CA ARG A 594 -12.23 -22.21 -3.04
C ARG A 594 -12.43 -22.84 -4.41
N ARG A 595 -13.01 -24.05 -4.47
CA ARG A 595 -13.36 -24.72 -5.74
C ARG A 595 -14.36 -23.96 -6.59
N HIS A 596 -15.21 -23.13 -5.98
CA HIS A 596 -16.11 -22.26 -6.73
C HIS A 596 -15.40 -21.04 -7.33
N LEU A 597 -14.22 -20.66 -6.82
CA LEU A 597 -13.43 -19.52 -7.25
C LEU A 597 -12.35 -19.88 -8.28
N ASP A 598 -11.83 -21.11 -8.20
CA ASP A 598 -10.98 -21.74 -9.22
C ASP A 598 -11.83 -22.20 -10.42
#